data_AF-A0A399RPG1-F1
#
_entry.id   AF-A0A399RPG1-F1
#
_cell.length_a   1.000
_cell.length_b   1.000
_cell.length_c   1.000
_cell.angle_alpha   90.00
_cell.angle_beta   90.00
_cell.angle_gamma   90.00
#
_symmetry.space_group_name_H-M   'P 1'
#
loop_
_entity.id
_entity.type
_entity.pdbx_description
1 polymer ?
#
loop_
_entity_poly.entity_id
_entity_poly.type
_entity_poly.pdbx_seq_one_letter_code
_entity_poly.pdbx_strand_id
1 'polypeptide(L)'
;MAPKQSILTAAAMSMLLAAGGCSILPGGGGSSNAGPDEFRVVTKAPLSVPPEYNLRPPRAGTSVPVEADASRDTTVAAFGTQLGADASAAERALVTAAGANAVNPRIRSIVDYEEGGLVRKTPEDSDQIISYTGDGTVSDSATGDQPVSIQRGSGERIKLPGT
;
A
#
# COMPACT_ATOMS: atom_id res chain seq x y z
N MET A 1 5.66 40.37 62.76
CA MET A 1 4.79 39.32 62.19
C MET A 1 3.94 39.95 61.09
N ALA A 2 4.46 40.05 59.85
CA ALA A 2 3.75 40.68 58.72
C ALA A 2 4.17 40.25 57.29
N PRO A 3 4.79 39.07 56.99
CA PRO A 3 5.12 38.75 55.59
C PRO A 3 4.00 38.03 54.81
N LYS A 4 2.99 37.45 55.49
CA LYS A 4 1.95 36.62 54.82
C LYS A 4 1.01 37.42 53.92
N GLN A 5 0.72 38.68 54.25
CA GLN A 5 -0.17 39.53 53.44
C GLN A 5 0.51 40.01 52.15
N SER A 6 1.82 40.30 52.19
CA SER A 6 2.60 40.72 51.01
C SER A 6 2.80 39.61 49.98
N ILE A 7 2.85 38.35 50.41
CA ILE A 7 2.96 37.20 49.49
C ILE A 7 1.64 36.97 48.74
N LEU A 8 0.51 37.17 49.44
CA LEU A 8 -0.83 36.98 48.89
C LEU A 8 -1.19 38.04 47.84
N THR A 9 -0.77 39.29 48.06
CA THR A 9 -0.97 40.38 47.08
C THR A 9 -0.07 40.22 45.85
N ALA A 10 1.18 39.75 46.02
CA ALA A 10 2.06 39.45 44.91
C ALA A 10 1.55 38.30 44.01
N ALA A 11 0.99 37.24 44.62
CA ALA A 11 0.39 36.13 43.89
C ALA A 11 -0.89 36.56 43.12
N ALA A 12 -1.73 37.41 43.72
CA ALA A 12 -2.93 37.93 43.05
C ALA A 12 -2.58 38.84 41.85
N MET A 13 -1.54 39.67 41.98
CA MET A 13 -1.07 40.54 40.90
C MET A 13 -0.47 39.75 39.73
N SER A 14 0.22 38.64 40.02
CA SER A 14 0.74 37.70 39.01
C SER A 14 -0.37 37.01 38.22
N MET A 15 -1.50 36.68 38.86
CA MET A 15 -2.63 36.02 38.20
C MET A 15 -3.34 36.98 37.22
N LEU A 16 -3.47 38.26 37.58
CA LEU A 16 -4.06 39.27 36.68
C LEU A 16 -3.22 39.52 35.43
N LEU A 17 -1.88 39.50 35.54
CA LEU A 17 -0.99 39.64 34.38
C LEU A 17 -1.05 38.42 33.45
N ALA A 18 -1.26 37.22 33.99
CA ALA A 18 -1.41 36.00 33.19
C ALA A 18 -2.72 35.97 32.37
N ALA A 19 -3.79 36.60 32.86
CA ALA A 19 -5.09 36.65 32.17
C ALA A 19 -5.20 37.76 31.10
N GLY A 20 -4.37 38.81 31.17
CA GLY A 20 -4.41 39.94 30.23
C GLY A 20 -3.55 39.78 28.96
N GLY A 21 -2.68 38.76 28.90
CA GLY A 21 -1.66 38.60 27.86
C GLY A 21 -2.15 38.40 26.42
N CYS A 22 -3.40 37.96 26.22
CA CYS A 22 -3.91 37.67 24.88
C CYS A 22 -4.37 38.90 24.07
N SER A 23 -4.35 40.10 24.65
CA SER A 23 -4.87 41.31 23.98
C SER A 23 -3.80 42.36 23.65
N ILE A 24 -2.57 42.15 24.10
CA ILE A 24 -1.45 43.13 24.01
C ILE A 24 -0.43 42.78 22.93
N LEU A 25 -0.56 41.63 22.27
CA LEU A 25 0.24 41.25 21.11
C LEU A 25 -0.47 41.71 19.83
N PRO A 26 0.08 42.68 19.06
CA PRO A 26 -0.44 43.00 17.74
C PRO A 26 -0.21 41.78 16.83
N GLY A 27 -1.25 40.98 16.67
CA GLY A 27 -1.23 39.72 15.92
C GLY A 27 -2.11 38.61 16.51
N GLY A 28 -2.60 38.77 17.75
CA GLY A 28 -3.42 37.78 18.45
C GLY A 28 -4.88 38.19 18.64
N GLY A 29 -5.59 38.53 17.56
CA GLY A 29 -7.01 38.90 17.64
C GLY A 29 -7.53 39.28 16.27
N GLY A 30 -8.29 38.38 15.64
CA GLY A 30 -8.80 38.57 14.29
C GLY A 30 -9.65 39.83 14.16
N SER A 31 -9.20 40.78 13.34
CA SER A 31 -10.02 41.56 12.39
C SER A 31 -9.15 42.63 11.70
N SER A 32 -8.13 42.20 10.97
CA SER A 32 -7.51 43.00 9.91
C SER A 32 -6.99 42.11 8.77
N ASN A 33 -7.61 40.94 8.58
CA ASN A 33 -7.44 40.15 7.38
C ASN A 33 -8.19 40.88 6.26
N ALA A 34 -7.57 41.90 5.66
CA ALA A 34 -7.78 42.14 4.25
C ALA A 34 -7.51 40.80 3.58
N GLY A 35 -8.56 40.18 3.02
CA GLY A 35 -8.43 38.91 2.32
C GLY A 35 -7.30 38.98 1.28
N PRO A 36 -6.73 37.83 0.88
CA PRO A 36 -5.66 37.82 -0.11
C PRO A 36 -6.13 38.54 -1.38
N ASP A 37 -5.51 39.68 -1.68
CA ASP A 37 -5.83 40.55 -2.81
C ASP A 37 -5.80 39.78 -4.14
N GLU A 38 -6.99 39.40 -4.63
CA GLU A 38 -7.18 38.60 -5.84
C GLU A 38 -6.79 39.33 -7.13
N PHE A 39 -6.56 40.65 -7.09
CA PHE A 39 -6.11 41.45 -8.24
C PHE A 39 -4.61 41.74 -8.21
N ARG A 40 -3.88 41.22 -7.22
CA ARG A 40 -2.44 41.41 -7.13
C ARG A 40 -1.71 40.66 -8.24
N VAL A 41 -1.26 41.39 -9.25
CA VAL A 41 -0.43 40.84 -10.33
C VAL A 41 0.96 40.53 -9.79
N VAL A 42 1.28 39.23 -9.67
CA VAL A 42 2.63 38.77 -9.31
C VAL A 42 3.44 38.52 -10.57
N THR A 43 4.59 39.17 -10.69
CA THR A 43 5.56 38.89 -11.74
C THR A 43 6.11 37.48 -11.58
N LYS A 44 5.86 36.59 -12.54
CA LYS A 44 6.50 35.27 -12.58
C LYS A 44 7.95 35.41 -13.01
N ALA A 45 8.81 34.54 -12.49
CA ALA A 45 10.19 34.44 -12.94
C ALA A 45 10.23 34.15 -14.45
N PRO A 46 11.20 34.72 -15.20
CA PRO A 46 11.33 34.44 -16.62
C PRO A 46 11.55 32.94 -16.85
N LEU A 47 10.86 32.38 -17.85
CA LEU A 47 10.98 30.97 -18.21
C LEU A 47 12.38 30.72 -18.78
N SER A 48 13.15 29.82 -18.17
CA SER A 48 14.41 29.34 -18.73
C SER A 48 14.14 28.20 -19.70
N VAL A 49 14.69 28.32 -20.90
CA VAL A 49 14.66 27.23 -21.87
C VAL A 49 15.73 26.21 -21.46
N PRO A 50 15.38 24.93 -21.24
CA PRO A 50 16.36 23.91 -20.89
C PRO A 50 17.42 23.77 -22.00
N PRO A 51 18.69 23.48 -21.66
CA PRO A 51 19.78 23.34 -22.64
C PRO A 51 19.51 22.25 -23.70
N GLU A 52 18.64 21.29 -23.38
CA GLU A 52 18.28 20.15 -24.23
C GLU A 52 17.14 20.44 -25.22
N TYR A 53 16.60 21.68 -25.30
CA TYR A 53 15.44 21.98 -26.15
C TYR A 53 15.69 21.79 -27.66
N ASN A 54 16.97 21.77 -28.07
CA ASN A 54 17.40 21.57 -29.45
C ASN A 54 17.55 20.09 -29.83
N LEU A 55 17.31 19.15 -28.91
CA LEU A 55 17.38 17.74 -29.25
C LEU A 55 16.18 17.38 -30.13
N ARG A 56 16.48 16.93 -31.35
CA ARG A 56 15.49 16.32 -32.23
C ARG A 56 14.91 15.10 -31.52
N PRO A 57 13.57 14.96 -31.43
CA PRO A 57 12.94 13.75 -30.94
C PRO A 57 13.55 12.53 -31.64
N PRO A 58 13.86 11.44 -30.90
CA PRO A 58 14.46 10.26 -31.49
C PRO A 58 13.61 9.77 -32.66
N ARG A 59 14.27 9.30 -33.71
CA ARG A 59 13.60 8.84 -34.92
C ARG A 59 12.65 7.70 -34.55
N ALA A 60 11.40 7.75 -35.04
CA ALA A 60 10.45 6.66 -34.86
C ALA A 60 11.10 5.34 -35.30
N GLY A 61 11.18 4.35 -34.39
CA GLY A 61 11.83 3.06 -34.63
C GLY A 61 13.25 2.89 -34.08
N THR A 62 13.87 3.91 -33.48
CA THR A 62 15.04 3.68 -32.61
C THR A 62 14.56 2.94 -31.37
N SER A 63 15.33 1.94 -30.90
CA SER A 63 15.04 1.22 -29.66
C SER A 63 14.85 2.22 -28.53
N VAL A 64 13.59 2.45 -28.16
CA VAL A 64 13.24 3.03 -26.86
C VAL A 64 13.89 2.10 -25.82
N PRO A 65 14.50 2.62 -24.73
CA PRO A 65 14.80 1.78 -23.58
C PRO A 65 13.57 0.93 -23.30
N VAL A 66 13.74 -0.39 -23.19
CA VAL A 66 12.64 -1.32 -22.91
C VAL A 66 11.82 -0.68 -21.80
N GLU A 67 10.54 -0.39 -22.08
CA GLU A 67 9.63 0.14 -21.07
C GLU A 67 9.80 -0.76 -19.85
N ALA A 68 10.30 -0.18 -18.76
CA ALA A 68 10.37 -0.89 -17.51
C ALA A 68 8.94 -1.32 -17.24
N ASP A 69 8.69 -2.62 -17.38
CA ASP A 69 7.39 -3.22 -17.16
C ASP A 69 6.98 -2.77 -15.75
N ALA A 70 6.01 -1.84 -15.66
CA ALA A 70 5.67 -1.21 -14.39
C ALA A 70 5.23 -2.25 -13.35
N SER A 71 4.76 -3.41 -13.81
CA SER A 71 4.47 -4.59 -13.00
C SER A 71 5.73 -5.12 -12.29
N ARG A 72 6.89 -5.09 -12.95
CA ARG A 72 8.18 -5.52 -12.38
C ARG A 72 8.73 -4.49 -11.40
N ASP A 73 8.68 -3.20 -11.73
CA ASP A 73 9.15 -2.15 -10.84
C ASP A 73 8.34 -2.08 -9.54
N THR A 74 7.02 -2.22 -9.63
CA THR A 74 6.13 -2.28 -8.45
C THR A 74 6.37 -3.54 -7.61
N THR A 75 6.62 -4.68 -8.23
CA THR A 75 6.96 -5.93 -7.51
C THR A 75 8.30 -5.79 -6.77
N VAL A 76 9.32 -5.20 -7.40
CA VAL A 76 10.63 -4.97 -6.76
C VAL A 76 10.50 -3.97 -5.60
N ALA A 77 9.70 -2.91 -5.76
CA ALA A 77 9.43 -1.95 -4.69
C ALA A 77 8.60 -2.54 -3.54
N ALA A 78 7.64 -3.43 -3.84
CA ALA A 78 6.74 -4.02 -2.85
C ALA A 78 7.38 -5.17 -2.06
N PHE A 79 8.16 -6.02 -2.71
CA PHE A 79 8.71 -7.23 -2.08
C PHE A 79 10.19 -7.12 -1.70
N GLY A 80 10.89 -6.08 -2.17
CA GLY A 80 12.28 -5.83 -1.81
C GLY A 80 13.24 -6.82 -2.49
N THR A 81 14.21 -6.24 -3.21
CA THR A 81 15.36 -6.86 -3.90
C THR A 81 15.07 -8.04 -4.85
N GLN A 82 15.72 -7.99 -6.01
CA GLN A 82 15.86 -9.17 -6.86
C GLN A 82 16.59 -10.27 -6.06
N LEU A 83 16.05 -11.49 -6.11
CA LEU A 83 16.61 -12.67 -5.46
C LEU A 83 18.13 -12.75 -5.73
N GLY A 84 18.94 -12.62 -4.68
CA GLY A 84 20.40 -12.70 -4.77
C GLY A 84 21.14 -11.38 -5.02
N ALA A 85 20.51 -10.21 -4.90
CA ALA A 85 21.16 -8.91 -5.03
C ALA A 85 22.36 -8.73 -4.07
N ASP A 86 22.23 -9.21 -2.83
CA ASP A 86 23.27 -9.14 -1.80
C ASP A 86 24.10 -10.43 -1.67
N ALA A 87 24.01 -11.36 -2.65
CA ALA A 87 24.70 -12.64 -2.57
C ALA A 87 26.23 -12.49 -2.74
N SER A 88 26.99 -13.13 -1.86
CA SER A 88 28.44 -13.19 -1.91
C SER A 88 28.94 -13.92 -3.17
N ALA A 89 30.22 -13.74 -3.50
CA ALA A 89 30.83 -14.41 -4.66
C ALA A 89 30.77 -15.95 -4.54
N ALA A 90 30.90 -16.48 -3.31
CA ALA A 90 30.84 -17.92 -3.06
C ALA A 90 29.42 -18.48 -3.26
N GLU A 91 28.39 -17.75 -2.81
CA GLU A 91 26.99 -18.16 -3.01
C GLU A 91 26.61 -18.16 -4.48
N ARG A 92 27.04 -17.15 -5.25
CA ARG A 92 26.82 -17.11 -6.70
C ARG A 92 27.52 -18.26 -7.43
N ALA A 93 28.74 -18.61 -7.01
CA ALA A 93 29.47 -19.75 -7.56
C ALA A 93 28.75 -21.09 -7.26
N LEU A 94 28.23 -21.25 -6.05
CA LEU A 94 27.46 -22.44 -5.67
C LEU A 94 26.16 -22.57 -6.46
N VAL A 95 25.38 -21.49 -6.59
CA VAL A 95 24.13 -21.46 -7.38
C VAL A 95 24.41 -21.76 -8.85
N THR A 96 25.52 -21.23 -9.39
CA THR A 96 25.96 -21.52 -10.76
C THR A 96 26.34 -22.98 -10.94
N ALA A 97 27.10 -23.56 -10.01
CA ALA A 97 27.45 -24.98 -10.03
C ALA A 97 26.23 -25.89 -9.88
N ALA A 98 25.22 -25.45 -9.11
CA ALA A 98 23.93 -26.13 -8.97
C ALA A 98 23.00 -25.96 -10.18
N GLY A 99 23.39 -25.17 -11.19
CA GLY A 99 22.55 -24.89 -12.36
C GLY A 99 21.29 -24.08 -12.05
N ALA A 100 21.20 -23.47 -10.86
CA ALA A 100 20.00 -22.78 -10.38
C ALA A 100 19.94 -21.29 -10.78
N ASN A 101 20.71 -20.87 -11.79
CA ASN A 101 20.76 -19.48 -12.28
C ASN A 101 19.52 -19.04 -13.09
N ALA A 102 18.64 -19.97 -13.48
CA ALA A 102 17.55 -19.71 -14.43
C ALA A 102 16.15 -19.98 -13.84
N VAL A 103 15.95 -19.66 -12.56
CA VAL A 103 14.62 -19.81 -11.95
C VAL A 103 13.70 -18.71 -12.49
N ASN A 104 12.57 -19.12 -13.07
CA ASN A 104 11.53 -18.18 -13.49
C ASN A 104 10.99 -17.45 -12.24
N PRO A 105 11.04 -16.11 -12.17
CA PRO A 105 10.55 -15.36 -11.02
C PRO A 105 9.05 -15.56 -10.76
N ARG A 106 8.29 -15.99 -11.77
CA ARG A 106 6.86 -16.30 -11.67
C ARG A 106 6.58 -17.73 -11.22
N ILE A 107 7.60 -18.57 -10.95
CA ILE A 107 7.39 -20.00 -10.68
C ILE A 107 6.42 -20.26 -9.53
N ARG A 108 6.43 -19.41 -8.48
CA ARG A 108 5.44 -19.52 -7.39
C ARG A 108 4.01 -19.34 -7.90
N SER A 109 3.75 -18.29 -8.67
CA SER A 109 2.42 -18.08 -9.27
C SER A 109 2.00 -19.18 -10.25
N ILE A 110 2.97 -19.82 -10.91
CA ILE A 110 2.71 -20.93 -11.83
C ILE A 110 2.34 -22.17 -11.02
N VAL A 111 3.14 -22.52 -10.00
CA VAL A 111 2.85 -23.65 -9.11
C VAL A 111 1.54 -23.43 -8.36
N ASP A 112 1.28 -22.23 -7.84
CA ASP A 112 0.02 -21.91 -7.16
C ASP A 112 -1.19 -22.04 -8.11
N TYR A 113 -0.99 -21.76 -9.41
CA TYR A 113 -2.02 -21.96 -10.42
C TYR A 113 -2.20 -23.45 -10.76
N GLU A 114 -1.12 -24.22 -10.85
CA GLU A 114 -1.13 -25.66 -11.15
C GLU A 114 -1.68 -26.50 -9.98
N GLU A 115 -1.26 -26.18 -8.75
CA GLU A 115 -1.61 -26.88 -7.51
C GLU A 115 -2.86 -26.31 -6.83
N GLY A 116 -3.34 -25.14 -7.26
CA GLY A 116 -4.36 -24.38 -6.53
C GLY A 116 -5.75 -25.04 -6.43
N GLY A 117 -5.95 -26.24 -6.98
CA GLY A 117 -7.23 -26.94 -6.91
C GLY A 117 -8.40 -26.06 -7.36
N LEU A 118 -8.14 -25.15 -8.30
CA LEU A 118 -9.06 -24.08 -8.68
C LEU A 118 -10.25 -24.68 -9.44
N VAL A 119 -11.32 -25.01 -8.71
CA VAL A 119 -12.60 -25.37 -9.30
C VAL A 119 -13.25 -24.09 -9.82
N ARG A 120 -13.19 -23.86 -11.14
CA ARG A 120 -13.96 -22.78 -11.77
C ARG A 120 -15.44 -23.14 -11.74
N LYS A 121 -16.21 -22.43 -10.91
CA LYS A 121 -17.66 -22.44 -10.94
C LYS A 121 -18.19 -21.46 -11.98
N THR A 122 -19.40 -21.71 -12.45
CA THR A 122 -20.00 -20.86 -13.48
C THR A 122 -20.47 -19.53 -12.88
N PRO A 123 -20.67 -18.47 -13.69
CA PRO A 123 -21.17 -17.19 -13.19
C PRO A 123 -22.50 -17.33 -12.44
N GLU A 124 -23.35 -18.27 -12.86
CA GLU A 124 -24.64 -18.54 -12.22
C GLU A 124 -24.50 -18.98 -10.75
N ASP A 125 -23.49 -19.81 -10.43
CA ASP A 125 -23.18 -20.20 -9.05
C ASP A 125 -22.75 -18.99 -8.20
N SER A 126 -22.00 -18.06 -8.80
CA SER A 126 -21.53 -16.85 -8.11
C SER A 126 -22.66 -15.84 -7.91
N ASP A 127 -23.51 -15.67 -8.92
CA ASP A 127 -24.69 -14.81 -8.89
C ASP A 127 -25.72 -15.33 -7.87
N GLN A 128 -25.87 -16.64 -7.72
CA GLN A 128 -26.72 -17.24 -6.69
C GLN A 128 -26.27 -16.85 -5.27
N ILE A 129 -24.95 -16.85 -5.01
CA ILE A 129 -24.42 -16.46 -3.70
C ILE A 129 -24.63 -14.96 -3.45
N ILE A 130 -24.37 -14.12 -4.46
CA ILE A 130 -24.51 -12.66 -4.35
C ILE A 130 -25.99 -12.26 -4.21
N SER A 131 -26.90 -12.94 -4.90
CA SER A 131 -28.34 -12.67 -4.86
C SER A 131 -29.05 -13.31 -3.67
N TYR A 132 -28.35 -14.11 -2.87
CA TYR A 132 -28.94 -14.85 -1.76
C TYR A 132 -29.55 -13.90 -0.72
N THR A 133 -30.88 -13.99 -0.58
CA THR A 133 -31.68 -13.24 0.40
C THR A 133 -32.40 -14.21 1.35
N GLY A 134 -31.65 -15.03 2.09
CA GLY A 134 -32.06 -15.64 3.38
C GLY A 134 -33.31 -16.54 3.49
N ASP A 135 -34.21 -16.61 2.50
CA ASP A 135 -35.52 -17.25 2.60
C ASP A 135 -35.71 -18.47 1.68
N GLY A 136 -34.73 -18.76 0.82
CA GLY A 136 -34.74 -19.89 -0.12
C GLY A 136 -34.08 -21.14 0.46
N THR A 137 -34.79 -22.28 0.39
CA THR A 137 -34.16 -23.60 0.58
C THR A 137 -33.26 -23.89 -0.64
N VAL A 138 -31.95 -23.84 -0.45
CA VAL A 138 -30.97 -24.17 -1.49
C VAL A 138 -30.67 -25.68 -1.40
N SER A 139 -30.87 -26.41 -2.50
CA SER A 139 -30.47 -27.83 -2.59
C SER A 139 -28.95 -27.91 -2.63
N ASP A 140 -28.37 -28.68 -1.72
CA ASP A 140 -26.92 -28.81 -1.59
C ASP A 140 -26.39 -29.73 -2.69
N SER A 141 -25.81 -29.13 -3.73
CA SER A 141 -25.19 -29.87 -4.84
C SER A 141 -23.84 -30.51 -4.46
N ALA A 142 -23.23 -30.13 -3.35
CA ALA A 142 -21.96 -30.70 -2.90
C ALA A 142 -22.18 -32.02 -2.16
N THR A 143 -23.24 -32.13 -1.35
CA THR A 143 -23.55 -33.36 -0.59
C THR A 143 -24.81 -34.09 -1.06
N GLY A 144 -25.54 -33.55 -2.04
CA GLY A 144 -26.80 -34.14 -2.52
C GLY A 144 -27.84 -34.24 -1.40
N ASP A 145 -27.90 -33.21 -0.55
CA ASP A 145 -28.71 -33.14 0.67
C ASP A 145 -28.46 -34.27 1.70
N GLN A 146 -27.37 -35.02 1.57
CA GLN A 146 -26.97 -36.02 2.56
C GLN A 146 -26.27 -35.38 3.76
N PRO A 147 -26.44 -35.91 4.98
CA PRO A 147 -25.74 -35.40 6.15
C PRO A 147 -24.23 -35.64 6.05
N VAL A 148 -23.43 -34.57 6.03
CA VAL A 148 -21.96 -34.65 6.10
C VAL A 148 -21.56 -35.09 7.50
N SER A 149 -21.15 -36.35 7.65
CA SER A 149 -20.48 -36.81 8.88
C SER A 149 -18.99 -36.48 8.80
N ILE A 150 -18.54 -35.50 9.59
CA ILE A 150 -17.12 -35.24 9.75
C ILE A 150 -16.57 -36.28 10.73
N GLN A 151 -16.22 -37.45 10.21
CA GLN A 151 -15.40 -38.40 10.95
C GLN A 151 -14.01 -37.81 11.10
N ARG A 152 -13.63 -37.45 12.33
CA ARG A 152 -12.22 -37.22 12.69
C ARG A 152 -11.51 -38.56 12.49
N GLY A 153 -10.90 -38.72 11.31
CA GLY A 153 -10.32 -39.98 10.88
C GLY A 153 -9.30 -40.51 11.88
N SER A 154 -9.66 -41.59 12.58
CA SER A 154 -8.72 -42.54 13.18
C SER A 154 -8.49 -43.76 12.28
N GLY A 155 -9.06 -43.76 11.07
CA GLY A 155 -8.94 -44.84 10.08
C GLY A 155 -7.74 -44.68 9.14
N GLU A 156 -7.28 -45.82 8.60
CA GLU A 156 -6.18 -45.92 7.66
C GLU A 156 -6.49 -45.15 6.36
N ARG A 157 -5.57 -44.26 5.98
CA ARG A 157 -5.72 -43.37 4.81
C ARG A 157 -5.62 -44.20 3.53
N ILE A 158 -6.75 -44.49 2.89
CA ILE A 158 -6.78 -45.13 1.57
C ILE A 158 -6.34 -44.11 0.52
N LYS A 159 -5.22 -44.38 -0.17
CA LYS A 159 -4.76 -43.59 -1.32
C LYS A 159 -5.70 -43.85 -2.50
N LEU A 160 -6.21 -42.78 -3.13
CA LEU A 160 -6.90 -42.90 -4.41
C LEU A 160 -5.87 -43.23 -5.50
N PRO A 161 -6.17 -44.16 -6.42
CA PRO A 161 -5.28 -44.45 -7.54
C PRO A 161 -5.21 -43.24 -8.47
N GLY A 162 -4.05 -42.58 -8.52
CA GLY A 162 -3.81 -41.40 -9.36
C GLY A 162 -3.09 -40.23 -8.69
N THR A 163 -2.67 -40.35 -7.42
CA THR A 163 -1.75 -39.39 -6.75
C THR A 163 -0.49 -40.07 -6.23
#